data_AF-A0A844IRT6-F1
#
_entry.id   AF-A0A844IRT6-F1
#
_cell.length_a   1.000
_cell.length_b   1.000
_cell.length_c   1.000
_cell.angle_alpha   90.00
_cell.angle_beta   90.00
_cell.angle_gamma   90.00
#
_symmetry.space_group_name_H-M   'P 1'
#
loop_
_entity.id
_entity.type
_entity.pdbx_description
1 polymer ?
#
loop_
_entity_poly.entity_id
_entity_poly.type
_entity_poly.pdbx_seq_one_letter_code
_entity_poly.pdbx_strand_id
1 'polypeptide(L)'
;MQTDYIVPAEVLSAAIGIDKSRIYQLQRDGILPEPRRKGEWDLVGCVQAYLAYKLQFNQQTKDSSQADLTAEKTRLTKAQADVQELLIAEKNGILINSEEAKQGWSKLVMSCRSKLLGLPTRLAFEVAAESNPTVVQELLTEAVYEALSELGGDDDSI
;
A
#
# COMPACT_ATOMS: atom_id res chain seq x y z
N MET A 1 32.96 24.96 -43.20
CA MET A 1 33.81 26.11 -42.82
C MET A 1 34.26 25.88 -41.40
N GLN A 2 35.48 25.41 -41.19
CA GLN A 2 36.03 25.20 -39.85
C GLN A 2 36.65 26.52 -39.41
N THR A 3 35.86 27.31 -38.69
CA THR A 3 36.32 28.57 -38.13
C THR A 3 37.20 28.21 -36.93
N ASP A 4 38.51 28.11 -37.16
CA ASP A 4 39.48 27.80 -36.11
C ASP A 4 39.58 28.96 -35.12
N TYR A 5 38.72 28.93 -34.10
CA TYR A 5 38.75 29.89 -33.00
C TYR A 5 39.69 29.37 -31.92
N ILE A 6 40.97 29.66 -32.13
CA ILE A 6 42.05 29.25 -31.22
C ILE A 6 42.06 30.22 -30.04
N VAL A 7 41.90 29.67 -28.84
CA VAL A 7 41.84 30.47 -27.61
C VAL A 7 42.82 29.96 -26.55
N PRO A 8 43.38 30.86 -25.72
CA PRO A 8 44.13 30.45 -24.56
C PRO A 8 43.21 29.77 -23.53
N ALA A 9 43.79 28.90 -22.70
CA ALA A 9 43.06 28.14 -21.68
C ALA A 9 42.20 29.01 -20.73
N GLU A 10 42.57 30.28 -20.56
CA GLU A 10 41.83 31.26 -19.76
C GLU A 10 40.49 31.66 -20.38
N VAL A 11 40.47 31.87 -21.68
CA VAL A 11 39.25 32.19 -22.42
C VAL A 11 38.36 30.96 -22.53
N LEU A 12 38.96 29.77 -22.67
CA LEU A 12 38.22 28.50 -22.65
C LEU A 12 37.54 28.25 -21.30
N SER A 13 38.26 28.52 -20.20
CA SER A 13 37.76 28.43 -18.83
C SER A 13 36.57 29.34 -18.60
N ALA A 14 36.66 30.59 -19.05
CA ALA A 14 35.56 31.55 -18.97
C ALA A 14 34.36 31.15 -19.85
N ALA A 15 34.60 30.60 -21.04
CA ALA A 15 33.53 30.22 -21.97
C ALA A 15 32.74 28.98 -21.53
N ILE A 16 33.42 27.98 -20.97
CA ILE A 16 32.80 26.73 -20.48
C ILE A 16 32.31 26.88 -19.03
N GLY A 17 32.84 27.86 -18.29
CA GLY A 17 32.50 28.11 -16.89
C GLY A 17 33.13 27.10 -15.92
N ILE A 18 34.32 26.58 -16.25
CA ILE A 18 35.07 25.61 -15.44
C ILE A 18 36.49 26.09 -15.18
N ASP A 19 37.07 25.71 -14.03
CA ASP A 19 38.43 26.11 -13.68
C ASP A 19 39.49 25.55 -14.64
N LYS A 20 40.63 26.24 -14.80
CA LYS A 20 41.76 25.80 -15.64
C LYS A 20 42.23 24.41 -15.24
N SER A 21 42.29 24.11 -13.94
CA SER A 21 42.66 22.80 -13.42
C SER A 21 41.73 21.70 -13.91
N ARG A 22 40.43 22.02 -14.03
CA ARG A 22 39.40 21.08 -14.50
C ARG A 22 39.49 20.83 -16.00
N ILE A 23 39.91 21.81 -16.80
CA ILE A 23 40.16 21.64 -18.24
C ILE A 23 41.25 20.59 -18.46
N TYR A 24 42.40 20.73 -17.78
CA TYR A 24 43.51 19.77 -17.92
C TYR A 24 43.14 18.39 -17.39
N GLN A 25 42.30 18.31 -16.35
CA GLN A 25 41.79 17.03 -15.86
C GLN A 25 40.89 16.36 -16.90
N LEU A 26 39.92 17.08 -17.47
CA LEU A 26 39.02 16.55 -18.50
C LEU A 26 39.75 16.20 -19.80
N GLN A 27 40.84 16.90 -20.12
CA GLN A 27 41.74 16.53 -21.21
C GLN A 27 42.45 15.21 -20.89
N ARG A 28 43.03 15.06 -19.68
CA ARG A 28 43.71 13.82 -19.26
C ARG A 28 42.76 12.63 -19.23
N ASP A 29 41.51 12.88 -18.86
CA ASP A 29 40.43 11.89 -18.85
C ASP A 29 39.90 11.57 -20.27
N GLY A 30 40.48 12.20 -21.31
CA GLY A 30 40.14 11.96 -22.73
C GLY A 30 38.82 12.57 -23.19
N ILE A 31 38.20 13.42 -22.37
CA ILE A 31 36.89 14.02 -22.63
C ILE A 31 37.01 15.28 -23.49
N LEU A 32 38.05 16.10 -23.28
CA LEU A 32 38.32 17.27 -24.09
C LEU A 32 39.39 16.98 -25.16
N PRO A 33 39.26 17.53 -26.38
CA PRO A 33 40.28 17.39 -27.43
C PRO A 33 41.65 17.92 -26.96
N GLU A 34 42.73 17.30 -27.44
CA GLU A 34 44.08 17.79 -27.17
C GLU A 34 44.31 19.19 -27.77
N PRO A 35 45.06 20.06 -27.07
CA PRO A 35 45.39 21.37 -27.60
C PRO A 35 46.30 21.25 -28.84
N ARG A 36 46.03 22.03 -29.88
CA ARG A 36 46.79 21.96 -31.15
C ARG A 36 48.24 22.42 -31.00
N ARG A 37 48.49 23.36 -30.08
CA ARG A 37 49.83 23.77 -29.62
C ARG A 37 49.77 24.03 -28.12
N LYS A 38 50.93 24.09 -27.47
CA LYS A 38 51.05 24.30 -26.03
C LYS A 38 50.32 25.59 -25.60
N GLY A 39 49.12 25.44 -25.05
CA GLY A 39 48.26 26.55 -24.59
C GLY A 39 47.20 27.04 -25.57
N GLU A 40 47.13 26.48 -26.78
CA GLU A 40 46.18 26.85 -27.84
C GLU A 40 45.09 25.79 -27.99
N TRP A 41 43.86 26.15 -27.60
CA TRP A 41 42.72 25.25 -27.59
C TRP A 41 41.70 25.62 -28.66
N ASP A 42 41.07 24.62 -29.25
CA ASP A 42 39.91 24.80 -30.12
C ASP A 42 38.66 25.01 -29.26
N LEU A 43 38.17 26.25 -29.23
CA LEU A 43 37.01 26.62 -28.42
C LEU A 43 35.77 25.80 -28.78
N VAL A 44 35.50 25.64 -30.09
CA VAL A 44 34.27 25.00 -30.57
C VAL A 44 34.31 23.50 -30.25
N GLY A 45 35.45 22.85 -30.52
CA GLY A 45 35.64 21.44 -30.21
C GLY A 45 35.51 21.14 -28.72
N CYS A 46 36.13 21.95 -27.86
CA CYS A 46 36.08 21.77 -26.41
C CYS A 46 34.67 22.02 -25.84
N VAL A 47 33.95 23.04 -26.31
CA VAL A 47 32.59 23.34 -25.84
C VAL A 47 31.62 22.20 -26.22
N GLN A 48 31.69 21.70 -27.46
CA GLN A 48 30.85 20.59 -27.91
C GLN A 48 31.13 19.30 -27.13
N ALA A 49 32.41 18.98 -26.91
CA ALA A 49 32.80 17.81 -26.14
C ALA A 49 32.34 17.89 -24.68
N TYR A 50 32.43 19.07 -24.06
CA TYR A 50 31.94 19.29 -22.70
C TYR A 50 30.41 19.18 -22.58
N LEU A 51 29.67 19.72 -23.56
CA LEU A 51 28.21 19.59 -23.61
C LEU A 51 27.77 18.13 -23.78
N ALA A 52 28.44 17.38 -24.67
CA ALA A 52 28.16 15.95 -24.86
C ALA A 52 28.39 15.14 -23.57
N TYR A 53 29.50 15.41 -22.87
CA TYR A 53 29.81 14.79 -21.57
C TYR A 53 28.72 15.06 -20.52
N LYS A 54 28.27 16.32 -20.40
CA LYS A 54 27.21 16.69 -19.45
C LYS A 54 25.85 16.07 -19.78
N LEU A 55 25.52 15.95 -21.07
CA LEU A 55 24.27 15.33 -21.52
C LEU A 55 24.26 13.83 -21.23
N GLN A 56 25.35 13.12 -21.51
CA GLN A 56 25.48 11.68 -21.21
C GLN A 56 25.42 11.40 -19.71
N PHE A 57 26.12 12.20 -18.89
CA PHE A 57 26.10 12.04 -17.44
C PHE A 57 24.70 12.24 -16.83
N ASN A 58 23.92 13.18 -17.37
CA ASN A 58 22.54 13.43 -16.93
C ASN A 58 21.54 12.35 -17.38
N GLN A 59 21.76 11.71 -18.52
CA GLN A 59 20.91 10.60 -18.98
C GLN A 59 21.16 9.35 -18.12
N GLN A 60 22.42 9.03 -17.89
CA GLN A 60 22.82 7.83 -17.15
C GLN A 60 22.40 7.88 -15.67
N THR A 61 22.33 9.07 -15.07
CA THR A 61 21.86 9.28 -13.69
C THR A 61 20.33 9.31 -13.57
N LYS A 62 19.61 9.73 -14.62
CA LYS A 62 18.14 9.72 -14.63
C LYS A 62 17.57 8.33 -14.82
N ASP A 63 18.13 7.53 -15.74
CA ASP A 63 17.54 6.23 -16.08
C ASP A 63 17.63 5.22 -14.94
N SER A 64 18.73 5.18 -14.20
CA SER A 64 18.86 4.23 -13.08
C SER A 64 18.05 4.66 -11.85
N SER A 65 18.10 5.93 -11.48
CA SER A 65 17.49 6.40 -10.24
C SER A 65 16.00 6.73 -10.37
N GLN A 66 15.49 7.12 -11.54
CA GLN A 66 14.04 7.31 -11.72
C GLN A 66 13.31 5.98 -11.97
N ALA A 67 13.91 5.01 -12.66
CA ALA A 67 13.25 3.73 -12.91
C ALA A 67 12.99 2.96 -11.60
N ASP A 68 14.00 2.87 -10.72
CA ASP A 68 13.87 2.18 -9.43
C ASP A 68 12.88 2.89 -8.50
N LEU A 69 12.94 4.23 -8.42
CA LEU A 69 12.03 5.02 -7.59
C LEU A 69 10.57 4.91 -8.07
N THR A 70 10.36 4.83 -9.38
CA THR A 70 9.02 4.71 -9.97
C THR A 70 8.46 3.29 -9.77
N ALA A 71 9.31 2.27 -9.89
CA ALA A 71 8.94 0.89 -9.62
C ALA A 71 8.52 0.68 -8.15
N GLU A 72 9.30 1.21 -7.20
CA GLU A 72 8.99 1.11 -5.77
C GLU A 72 7.73 1.90 -5.39
N LYS A 73 7.55 3.10 -5.94
CA LYS A 73 6.31 3.87 -5.75
C LYS A 73 5.10 3.13 -6.30
N THR A 74 5.22 2.49 -7.46
CA THR A 74 4.12 1.72 -8.06
C THR A 74 3.73 0.52 -7.18
N ARG A 75 4.72 -0.19 -6.62
CA ARG A 75 4.46 -1.28 -5.66
C ARG A 75 3.78 -0.79 -4.39
N LEU A 76 4.25 0.32 -3.82
CA LEU A 76 3.66 0.91 -2.62
C LEU A 76 2.23 1.39 -2.87
N THR A 77 1.97 2.07 -3.98
CA THR A 77 0.62 2.53 -4.36
C THR A 77 -0.31 1.34 -4.59
N LYS A 78 0.16 0.25 -5.21
CA LYS A 78 -0.64 -0.97 -5.37
C LYS A 78 -1.02 -1.58 -4.02
N ALA A 79 -0.04 -1.75 -3.13
CA ALA A 79 -0.30 -2.27 -1.78
C ALA A 79 -1.26 -1.38 -0.98
N GLN A 80 -1.16 -0.06 -1.13
CA GLN A 80 -2.09 0.88 -0.51
C GLN A 80 -3.51 0.79 -1.09
N ALA A 81 -3.63 0.59 -2.40
CA ALA A 81 -4.94 0.38 -3.04
C ALA A 81 -5.60 -0.92 -2.53
N ASP A 82 -4.84 -2.02 -2.46
CA ASP A 82 -5.33 -3.31 -1.97
C ASP A 82 -5.82 -3.21 -0.52
N VAL A 83 -5.08 -2.51 0.34
CA VAL A 83 -5.50 -2.25 1.73
C VAL A 83 -6.79 -1.42 1.77
N GLN A 84 -6.92 -0.41 0.91
CA GLN A 84 -8.10 0.43 0.89
C GLN A 84 -9.34 -0.31 0.39
N GLU A 85 -9.19 -1.22 -0.59
CA GLU A 85 -10.27 -2.10 -1.04
C GLU A 85 -10.75 -3.04 0.08
N LEU A 86 -9.81 -3.63 0.84
CA LEU A 86 -10.16 -4.47 2.00
C LEU A 86 -10.91 -3.68 3.08
N LEU A 87 -10.47 -2.44 3.38
CA LEU A 87 -11.15 -1.56 4.34
C LEU A 87 -12.55 -1.16 3.86
N ILE A 88 -12.74 -0.92 2.56
CA ILE A 88 -14.06 -0.64 1.98
C ILE A 88 -14.95 -1.88 2.09
N ALA A 89 -14.42 -3.07 1.83
CA ALA A 89 -15.15 -4.33 1.94
C ALA A 89 -15.56 -4.65 3.40
N GLU A 90 -14.69 -4.36 4.36
CA GLU A 90 -14.99 -4.46 5.80
C GLU A 90 -16.09 -3.46 6.21
N LYS A 91 -15.98 -2.20 5.79
CA LYS A 91 -17.00 -1.17 6.09
C LYS A 91 -18.36 -1.45 5.46
N ASN A 92 -18.39 -2.11 4.31
CA ASN A 92 -19.64 -2.53 3.66
C ASN A 92 -20.23 -3.82 4.27
N GLY A 93 -19.62 -4.38 5.33
CA GLY A 93 -20.13 -5.56 6.03
C GLY A 93 -19.96 -6.88 5.27
N ILE A 94 -19.21 -6.89 4.16
CA ILE A 94 -18.95 -8.09 3.35
C ILE A 94 -17.82 -8.92 3.97
N LEU A 95 -16.86 -8.24 4.61
CA LEU A 95 -15.77 -8.87 5.33
C LEU A 95 -16.00 -8.72 6.84
N ILE A 96 -16.24 -9.82 7.53
CA ILE A 96 -16.31 -9.86 8.99
C ILE A 96 -15.05 -10.55 9.48
N ASN A 97 -14.44 -10.03 10.56
CA ASN A 97 -13.32 -10.70 11.18
C ASN A 97 -13.75 -12.11 11.64
N SER A 98 -13.01 -13.14 11.23
CA SER A 98 -13.33 -14.52 11.57
C SER A 98 -13.43 -14.79 13.08
N GLU A 99 -12.68 -14.03 13.89
CA GLU A 99 -12.70 -14.12 15.35
C GLU A 99 -13.99 -13.49 15.92
N GLU A 100 -14.41 -12.34 15.40
CA GLU A 100 -15.68 -11.70 15.79
C GLU A 100 -16.88 -12.58 15.41
N ALA A 101 -16.85 -13.17 14.22
CA ALA A 101 -17.88 -14.12 13.79
C ALA A 101 -17.96 -15.32 14.74
N LYS A 102 -16.82 -15.95 15.07
CA LYS A 102 -16.77 -17.06 16.04
C LYS A 102 -17.32 -16.67 17.41
N GLN A 103 -16.96 -15.49 17.90
CA GLN A 103 -17.45 -15.00 19.20
C GLN A 103 -18.95 -14.74 19.17
N GLY A 104 -19.48 -14.16 18.09
CA GLY A 104 -20.92 -13.96 17.90
C GLY A 104 -21.69 -15.28 17.90
N TRP A 105 -21.25 -16.25 17.09
CA TRP A 105 -21.84 -17.58 17.05
C TRP A 105 -21.74 -18.31 18.39
N SER A 106 -20.58 -18.25 19.06
CA SER A 106 -20.38 -18.87 20.36
C SER A 106 -21.35 -18.30 21.42
N LYS A 107 -21.53 -16.97 21.45
CA LYS A 107 -22.51 -16.31 22.33
C LYS A 107 -23.94 -16.79 22.05
N LEU A 108 -24.35 -16.84 20.78
CA LEU A 108 -25.68 -17.32 20.40
C LEU A 108 -25.93 -18.77 20.86
N VAL A 109 -24.96 -19.66 20.61
CA VAL A 109 -25.04 -21.07 21.03
C VAL A 109 -25.06 -21.20 22.55
N MET A 110 -24.28 -20.40 23.28
CA MET A 110 -24.26 -20.39 24.74
C MET A 110 -25.61 -19.90 25.32
N SER A 111 -26.18 -18.84 24.76
CA SER A 111 -27.50 -18.33 25.15
C SER A 111 -28.60 -19.37 24.90
N CYS A 112 -28.58 -20.01 23.74
CA CYS A 112 -29.51 -21.10 23.39
C CYS A 112 -29.40 -22.26 24.38
N ARG A 113 -28.17 -22.73 24.64
CA ARG A 113 -27.92 -23.80 25.63
C ARG A 113 -28.45 -23.42 27.02
N SER A 114 -28.20 -22.20 27.47
CA SER A 114 -28.64 -21.73 28.79
C SER A 114 -30.17 -21.76 28.93
N LYS A 115 -30.90 -21.22 27.94
CA LYS A 115 -32.38 -21.22 27.96
C LYS A 115 -32.96 -22.63 27.91
N LEU A 116 -32.48 -23.48 26.99
CA LEU A 116 -32.98 -24.84 26.86
C LEU A 116 -32.76 -25.67 28.13
N LEU A 117 -31.62 -25.50 28.81
CA LEU A 117 -31.36 -26.17 30.09
C LEU A 117 -32.14 -25.55 31.27
N GLY A 118 -32.61 -24.31 31.12
CA GLY A 118 -33.46 -23.63 32.11
C GLY A 118 -34.93 -24.09 32.06
N LEU A 119 -35.42 -24.50 30.89
CA LEU A 119 -36.83 -24.90 30.70
C LEU A 119 -37.29 -26.01 31.67
N PRO A 120 -36.55 -27.13 31.86
CA PRO A 120 -36.98 -28.18 32.78
C PRO A 120 -37.09 -27.69 34.22
N THR A 121 -36.15 -26.82 34.64
CA THR A 121 -36.14 -26.25 36.00
C THR A 121 -37.34 -25.34 36.23
N ARG A 122 -37.72 -24.54 35.22
CA ARG A 122 -38.89 -23.65 35.27
C ARG A 122 -40.19 -24.43 35.32
N LEU A 123 -40.33 -25.42 34.44
CA LEU A 123 -41.59 -26.15 34.23
C LEU A 123 -41.79 -27.30 35.22
N ALA A 124 -40.77 -27.66 36.00
CA ALA A 124 -40.81 -28.82 36.91
C ALA A 124 -42.04 -28.82 37.83
N PHE A 125 -42.40 -27.69 38.44
CA PHE A 125 -43.53 -27.60 39.38
C PHE A 125 -44.87 -27.58 38.67
N GLU A 126 -44.98 -26.88 37.54
CA GLU A 126 -46.22 -26.79 36.75
C GLU A 126 -46.58 -28.16 36.14
N VAL A 127 -45.60 -28.86 35.58
CA VAL A 127 -45.78 -30.21 35.02
C VAL A 127 -46.06 -31.24 36.12
N ALA A 128 -45.46 -31.10 37.31
CA ALA A 128 -45.72 -32.01 38.42
C ALA A 128 -47.11 -31.83 39.05
N ALA A 129 -47.70 -30.63 38.94
CA ALA A 129 -49.03 -30.33 39.46
C ALA A 129 -50.16 -30.73 38.50
N GLU A 130 -49.87 -30.86 37.19
CA GLU A 130 -50.87 -31.15 36.16
C GLU A 130 -51.00 -32.66 35.91
N SER A 131 -52.24 -33.15 35.84
CA SER A 131 -52.54 -34.57 35.66
C SER A 131 -53.01 -34.89 34.23
N ASN A 132 -53.37 -33.87 33.44
CA ASN A 132 -53.78 -34.03 32.05
C ASN A 132 -52.57 -33.96 31.10
N PRO A 133 -52.23 -35.05 30.39
CA PRO A 133 -51.09 -35.06 29.45
C PRO A 133 -51.21 -34.04 28.31
N THR A 134 -52.43 -33.71 27.87
CA THR A 134 -52.64 -32.72 26.79
C THR A 134 -52.23 -31.32 27.24
N VAL A 135 -52.59 -30.94 28.47
CA VAL A 135 -52.25 -29.63 29.04
C VAL A 135 -50.73 -29.54 29.29
N VAL A 136 -50.11 -30.61 29.76
CA VAL A 136 -48.64 -30.68 29.91
C VAL A 136 -47.94 -30.49 28.56
N GLN A 137 -48.44 -31.12 27.50
CA GLN A 137 -47.87 -30.96 26.16
C GLN A 137 -48.01 -29.53 25.64
N GLU A 138 -49.17 -28.89 25.82
CA GLU A 138 -49.39 -27.49 25.44
C GLU A 138 -48.42 -26.56 26.18
N LEU A 139 -48.28 -26.73 27.50
CA LEU A 139 -47.38 -25.96 28.35
C LEU A 139 -45.91 -26.08 27.93
N LEU A 140 -45.44 -27.31 27.69
CA LEU A 140 -44.08 -27.56 27.21
C LEU A 140 -43.84 -26.92 25.84
N THR A 141 -44.83 -27.00 24.96
CA THR A 141 -44.75 -26.45 23.60
C THR A 141 -44.69 -24.93 23.63
N GLU A 142 -45.54 -24.28 24.42
CA GLU A 142 -45.55 -22.83 24.62
C GLU A 142 -44.21 -22.34 25.18
N ALA A 143 -43.67 -23.02 26.19
CA ALA A 143 -42.38 -22.68 26.79
C ALA A 143 -41.20 -22.80 25.82
N VAL A 144 -41.25 -23.76 24.90
CA VAL A 144 -40.24 -23.89 23.83
C VAL A 144 -40.38 -22.76 22.82
N TYR A 145 -41.60 -22.41 22.40
CA TYR A 145 -41.82 -21.29 21.48
C TYR A 145 -41.42 -19.94 22.09
N GLU A 146 -41.70 -19.72 23.37
CA GLU A 146 -41.23 -18.56 24.13
C GLU A 146 -39.70 -18.47 24.12
N ALA A 147 -39.01 -19.56 24.50
CA ALA A 147 -37.55 -19.60 24.51
C ALA A 147 -36.94 -19.40 23.12
N LEU A 148 -37.57 -19.92 22.06
CA LEU A 148 -37.14 -19.72 20.67
C LEU A 148 -37.37 -18.28 20.22
N SER A 149 -38.49 -17.66 20.57
CA SER A 149 -38.79 -16.26 20.27
C SER A 149 -37.75 -15.32 20.90
N GLU A 150 -37.42 -15.55 22.17
CA GLU A 150 -36.39 -14.77 22.87
C GLU A 150 -34.97 -15.00 22.33
N LEU A 151 -34.71 -16.14 21.68
CA LEU A 151 -33.42 -16.43 21.02
C LEU A 151 -33.33 -15.88 19.60
N GLY A 152 -34.46 -15.79 18.90
CA GLY A 152 -34.57 -15.17 17.59
C GLY A 152 -34.34 -13.67 17.62
N GLY A 153 -34.49 -13.05 18.80
CA GLY A 153 -34.50 -11.61 18.98
C GLY A 153 -35.84 -11.02 18.51
N ASP A 154 -36.29 -9.95 19.18
CA ASP A 154 -37.33 -9.07 18.63
C ASP A 154 -36.75 -8.36 17.39
N ASP A 155 -36.76 -9.05 16.26
CA ASP A 155 -36.20 -8.58 14.99
C ASP A 155 -37.21 -7.67 14.24
N ASP A 156 -37.71 -6.65 14.93
CA ASP A 156 -38.62 -5.62 14.38
C ASP A 156 -37.96 -4.22 14.42
N SER A 157 -36.63 -4.17 14.35
CA SER A 157 -35.86 -2.91 14.38
C SER A 157 -34.63 -2.95 13.48
N ILE A 158 -34.85 -3.16 12.18
CA ILE A 158 -33.96 -2.71 11.09
C ILE A 158 -34.79 -2.04 10.01
#